data_AF-A0A7J2R8L4-F1
#
_entry.id   AF-A0A7J2R8L4-F1
#
_cell.length_a   1.000
_cell.length_b   1.000
_cell.length_c   1.000
_cell.angle_alpha   90.00
_cell.angle_beta   90.00
_cell.angle_gamma   90.00
#
_symmetry.space_group_name_H-M   'P 1'
#
loop_
_entity.id
_entity.type
_entity.pdbx_description
1 polymer ?
#
loop_
_entity_poly.entity_id
_entity_poly.type
_entity_poly.pdbx_seq_one_letter_code
_entity_poly.pdbx_strand_id
1 'polypeptide(L)' 'MMIDLHLHSTGSDGTDTPSQIIDKALDLKLKAIALTDHDT' A
#
# COMPACT_ATOMS: atom_id res chain seq x y z
N MET A 1 -0.28 15.44 8.84
CA MET A 1 0.65 14.35 8.48
C MET A 1 -0.11 13.41 7.55
N MET A 2 0.44 13.02 6.40
CA MET A 2 -0.29 12.23 5.39
C MET A 2 0.11 10.76 5.51
N ILE A 3 -0.83 9.88 5.85
CA ILE A 3 -0.61 8.44 6.07
C ILE A 3 -1.79 7.67 5.48
N ASP A 4 -1.54 6.44 5.05
CA ASP A 4 -2.59 5.51 4.59
C ASP A 4 -2.35 4.12 5.17
N LEU A 5 -3.23 3.68 6.07
CA LEU A 5 -3.01 2.47 6.87
C LEU A 5 -3.87 1.29 6.41
N HIS A 6 -4.46 1.35 5.22
CA HIS A 6 -5.33 0.30 4.72
C HIS A 6 -5.16 0.14 3.20
N LEU A 7 -4.17 -0.66 2.82
CA LEU A 7 -3.83 -0.94 1.41
C LEU A 7 -3.77 -2.45 1.18
N HIS A 8 -4.31 -2.88 0.04
CA HIS A 8 -4.19 -4.27 -0.40
C HIS A 8 -3.28 -4.33 -1.62
N SER A 9 -2.50 -5.40 -1.70
CA SER A 9 -1.63 -5.71 -2.82
C SER A 9 -2.20 -6.84 -3.68
N THR A 10 -1.52 -7.14 -4.79
CA THR A 10 -1.74 -8.38 -5.55
C THR A 10 -1.48 -9.66 -4.73
N GLY A 11 -0.98 -9.53 -3.49
CA GLY A 11 -0.93 -10.62 -2.52
C GLY A 11 -2.32 -11.06 -2.05
N SER A 12 -3.33 -10.19 -2.10
CA SER A 12 -4.73 -10.53 -1.86
C SER A 12 -5.63 -10.11 -3.03
N ASP A 13 -6.43 -9.05 -2.88
CA ASP A 13 -7.38 -8.54 -3.89
C ASP A 13 -7.02 -7.14 -4.44
N GLY A 14 -5.84 -6.62 -4.07
CA GLY A 14 -5.31 -5.37 -4.60
C GLY A 14 -4.81 -5.48 -6.04
N THR A 15 -4.69 -4.33 -6.72
CA THR A 15 -4.28 -4.27 -8.13
C THR A 15 -2.80 -4.04 -8.35
N ASP A 16 -2.09 -3.54 -7.33
CA ASP A 16 -0.68 -3.20 -7.41
C ASP A 16 0.16 -4.17 -6.58
N THR A 17 1.35 -4.51 -7.06
CA THR A 17 2.33 -5.26 -6.27
C THR A 17 2.80 -4.42 -5.08
N PRO A 18 3.32 -5.02 -3.99
CA PRO A 18 3.86 -4.26 -2.86
C PRO A 18 4.90 -3.20 -3.26
N SER A 19 5.76 -3.48 -4.23
CA SER A 19 6.75 -2.50 -4.74
C SER A 19 6.09 -1.31 -5.44
N GLN A 20 5.07 -1.55 -6.27
CA GLN A 20 4.32 -0.47 -6.93
C GLN A 20 3.56 0.40 -5.93
N ILE A 21 3.06 -0.19 -4.84
CA ILE A 21 2.42 0.56 -3.74
C ILE A 21 3.43 1.49 -3.07
N ILE A 22 4.66 1.01 -2.82
CA ILE A 22 5.72 1.82 -2.24
C ILE A 22 6.06 3.01 -3.16
N ASP A 23 6.24 2.77 -4.46
CA ASP A 23 6.53 3.84 -5.43
C ASP A 23 5.45 4.93 -5.42
N LYS A 24 4.17 4.53 -5.46
CA LYS A 24 3.04 5.45 -5.37
C LYS A 24 3.00 6.22 -4.04
N ALA A 25 3.29 5.55 -2.92
CA ALA A 25 3.32 6.19 -1.61
C ALA A 25 4.42 7.25 -1.51
N LEU A 26 5.58 7.02 -2.13
CA LEU A 26 6.68 7.99 -2.23
C LEU A 26 6.29 9.19 -3.09
N ASP A 27 5.67 8.96 -4.25
CA ASP A 27 5.18 10.03 -5.14
C ASP A 27 4.15 10.92 -4.45
N LEU A 28 3.25 10.31 -3.66
CA LEU A 28 2.25 11.00 -2.85
C LEU A 28 2.82 11.61 -1.55
N LYS A 29 4.12 11.41 -1.26
CA LYS A 29 4.81 11.90 -0.07
C LYS A 29 4.14 11.45 1.24
N LEU A 30 3.58 10.24 1.25
CA LEU A 30 3.04 9.62 2.47
C LEU A 30 4.18 9.38 3.47
N LYS A 31 3.90 9.61 4.76
CA LYS A 31 4.86 9.42 5.84
C LYS A 31 4.89 8.00 6.39
N ALA A 32 3.78 7.29 6.24
CA ALA A 32 3.66 5.89 6.63
C ALA A 32 2.54 5.26 5.79
N ILE A 33 2.73 3.97 5.50
CA ILE A 33 1.68 3.13 4.96
C ILE A 33 1.58 1.82 5.73
N ALA A 34 0.43 1.15 5.66
CA ALA A 34 0.27 -0.22 6.12
C ALA A 34 -0.41 -1.08 5.04
N LEU A 35 0.20 -2.22 4.76
CA LEU A 35 -0.38 -3.25 3.91
C LEU A 35 -1.22 -4.19 4.79
N THR A 36 -2.49 -4.36 4.45
CA THR A 36 -3.49 -5.10 5.23
C THR A 36 -4.22 -6.09 4.33
N ASP A 37 -3.45 -6.90 3.60
CA ASP A 37 -3.98 -7.94 2.73
C ASP A 37 -4.97 -8.87 3.46
N HIS A 38 -6.01 -9.30 2.75
CA HIS A 38 -6.97 -10.28 3.26
C HIS A 38 -6.31 -11.62 3.59
N ASP A 39 -6.95 -12.42 4.45
CA ASP A 39 -6.47 -13.71 4.96
C ASP A 39 -5.81 -14.56 3.85
N THR A 40 -4.49 -14.70 3.96
CA THR A 40 -3.56 -15.33 3.01
C THR A 40 -2.57 -16.26 3.71
#